data_AF-A0A0D8Q0K3-F1
#
_entry.id   AF-A0A0D8Q0K3-F1
#
_cell.length_a   1.000
_cell.length_b   1.000
_cell.length_c   1.000
_cell.angle_alpha   90.00
_cell.angle_beta   90.00
_cell.angle_gamma   90.00
#
_symmetry.space_group_name_H-M   'P 1'
#
loop_
_entity.id
_entity.type
_entity.pdbx_description
1 polymer ?
#
loop_
_entity_poly.entity_id
_entity_poly.type
_entity_poly.pdbx_seq_one_letter_code
_entity_poly.pdbx_strand_id
1 'polypeptide(L)'
;MFLIGCSTRIEPARIEIIHLLPEPWLITACNKPQLVGKTPAQTISEDLPRLKNALSNCAQQVDDYLRWYEKQNNKKTNKLII
;
A
#
# COMPACT_ATOMS: atom_id res chain seq x y z
N MET A 1 30.28 30.72 45.64
CA MET A 1 29.49 29.47 45.52
C MET A 1 29.13 29.31 44.05
N PHE A 2 29.85 28.48 43.31
CA PHE A 2 29.60 28.24 41.89
C PHE A 2 28.66 27.03 41.76
N LEU A 3 27.43 27.28 41.30
CA LEU A 3 26.49 26.22 40.96
C LEU A 3 26.93 25.63 39.61
N ILE A 4 27.69 24.54 39.65
CA ILE A 4 28.01 23.73 38.48
C ILE A 4 26.74 22.90 38.20
N GLY A 5 25.85 23.44 37.37
CA GLY A 5 24.74 22.66 36.84
C GLY A 5 25.26 21.68 35.79
N CYS A 6 25.03 20.38 36.00
CA CYS A 6 25.23 19.36 34.98
C CYS A 6 24.20 19.54 33.87
N SER A 7 24.48 20.44 32.92
CA SER A 7 23.80 20.47 31.63
C SER A 7 24.56 19.52 30.71
N THR A 8 24.08 18.29 30.58
CA THR A 8 24.54 17.40 29.51
C THR A 8 23.97 17.87 28.19
N ARG A 9 24.80 17.88 27.15
CA ARG A 9 24.40 18.29 25.80
C ARG A 9 23.38 17.29 25.27
N ILE A 10 22.15 17.76 25.00
CA ILE A 10 21.16 16.97 24.26
C ILE A 10 21.55 17.05 22.79
N GLU A 11 22.02 15.94 22.23
CA GLU A 11 22.25 15.85 20.79
C GLU A 11 20.90 15.72 20.08
N PRO A 12 20.63 16.52 19.03
CA PRO A 12 19.39 16.39 18.29
C PRO A 12 19.38 15.04 17.57
N ALA A 13 18.43 14.17 17.95
CA ALA A 13 18.16 12.96 17.20
C ALA A 13 17.69 13.35 15.79
N ARG A 14 18.48 13.03 14.75
CA ARG A 14 18.04 13.16 13.36
C ARG A 14 17.05 12.04 13.07
N ILE A 15 15.81 12.42 12.81
CA ILE A 15 14.77 11.50 12.38
C ILE A 15 14.75 11.52 10.86
N GLU A 16 15.26 10.47 10.22
CA GLU A 16 15.12 10.27 8.77
C GLU A 16 13.82 9.51 8.49
N ILE A 17 12.86 10.17 7.84
CA ILE A 17 11.62 9.54 7.40
C ILE A 17 11.90 8.86 6.05
N ILE A 18 12.07 7.54 6.07
CA ILE A 18 12.21 6.75 4.84
C ILE A 18 10.81 6.40 4.32
N HIS A 19 10.37 7.06 3.26
CA HIS A 19 9.15 6.70 2.55
C HIS A 19 9.36 5.43 1.72
N LEU A 20 8.87 4.30 2.23
CA LEU A 20 8.82 3.03 1.50
C LEU A 20 7.58 3.03 0.61
N LEU A 21 7.76 3.39 -0.66
CA LEU A 21 6.72 3.27 -1.67
C LEU A 21 6.78 1.87 -2.30
N PRO A 22 5.62 1.28 -2.63
CA PRO A 22 5.59 0.08 -3.44
C PRO A 22 6.11 0.37 -4.85
N GLU A 23 6.58 -0.68 -5.52
CA GLU A 23 6.99 -0.56 -6.91
C GLU A 23 5.81 -0.11 -7.80
N PRO A 24 6.04 0.68 -8.86
CA PRO A 24 4.97 1.25 -9.68
C PRO A 24 4.05 0.21 -10.34
N TRP A 25 4.55 -1.01 -10.56
CA TRP A 25 3.76 -2.11 -11.13
C TRP A 25 2.76 -2.73 -10.15
N LEU A 26 2.88 -2.44 -8.85
CA LEU A 26 2.06 -3.01 -7.79
C LEU A 26 0.69 -2.32 -7.66
N ILE A 27 0.61 -1.03 -8.03
CA ILE A 27 -0.62 -0.24 -7.99
C ILE A 27 -0.81 0.34 -9.39
N THR A 28 -1.58 -0.37 -10.21
CA THR A 28 -1.93 0.11 -11.55
C THR A 28 -3.39 0.57 -11.58
N ALA A 29 -3.74 1.39 -12.55
CA ALA A 29 -5.10 1.92 -12.65
C ALA A 29 -6.11 0.78 -12.93
N CYS A 30 -7.00 0.53 -11.97
CA CYS A 30 -8.14 -0.35 -12.17
C CYS A 30 -9.33 0.44 -12.71
N ASN A 31 -9.57 0.34 -14.02
CA ASN A 31 -10.69 1.03 -14.64
C ASN A 31 -11.94 0.16 -14.60
N LYS A 32 -12.97 0.66 -13.91
CA LYS A 32 -14.29 0.03 -13.93
C LYS A 32 -14.94 0.28 -15.31
N PRO A 33 -15.30 -0.78 -16.06
CA PRO A 33 -16.04 -0.61 -17.31
C PRO A 33 -17.43 -0.03 -17.03
N GLN A 34 -17.92 0.79 -17.96
CA GLN A 34 -19.28 1.33 -17.89
C GLN A 34 -20.31 0.23 -18.10
N LEU A 35 -21.40 0.29 -17.32
CA LEU A 35 -22.57 -0.56 -17.48
C LEU A 35 -23.45 0.03 -18.58
N VAL A 36 -23.81 -0.78 -19.57
CA VAL A 36 -24.56 -0.32 -20.75
C VAL A 36 -25.98 -0.91 -20.78
N GLY A 37 -26.17 -2.06 -20.14
CA GLY A 37 -27.45 -2.74 -20.05
C GLY A 37 -28.51 -1.86 -19.38
N LYS A 38 -29.68 -1.76 -20.00
CA LYS A 38 -30.80 -0.97 -19.50
C LYS A 38 -31.83 -1.82 -18.76
N THR A 39 -31.69 -3.14 -18.83
CA THR A 39 -32.57 -4.10 -18.17
C THR A 39 -31.74 -5.11 -17.37
N PRO A 40 -32.32 -5.73 -16.32
CA PRO A 40 -31.60 -6.74 -15.53
C PRO A 40 -31.05 -7.89 -16.38
N ALA A 41 -31.81 -8.35 -17.37
CA ALA A 41 -31.38 -9.41 -18.27
C ALA A 41 -30.11 -9.03 -19.04
N GLN A 42 -30.07 -7.82 -19.63
CA GLN A 42 -28.90 -7.31 -20.36
C GLN A 42 -27.70 -7.12 -19.45
N THR A 43 -27.89 -6.53 -18.26
CA THR A 43 -26.80 -6.32 -17.31
C THR A 43 -26.20 -7.64 -16.84
N ILE A 44 -27.01 -8.66 -16.59
CA ILE A 44 -26.53 -9.98 -16.17
C ILE A 44 -25.78 -10.69 -17.28
N SER A 45 -26.27 -10.63 -18.52
CA SER A 45 -25.66 -11.35 -19.65
C SER A 45 -24.40 -10.69 -20.19
N GLU A 46 -24.33 -9.35 -20.19
CA GLU A 46 -23.28 -8.61 -20.89
C GLU A 46 -22.35 -7.86 -19.94
N ASP A 47 -22.91 -7.06 -19.03
CA ASP A 47 -22.11 -6.19 -18.18
C ASP A 47 -21.42 -6.95 -17.05
N LEU A 48 -22.10 -7.91 -16.43
CA LEU A 48 -21.57 -8.68 -15.30
C LEU A 48 -20.30 -9.48 -15.68
N PRO A 49 -20.27 -10.22 -16.81
CA PRO A 49 -19.05 -10.91 -17.24
C PRO A 49 -17.90 -9.94 -17.56
N ARG A 50 -18.19 -8.83 -18.25
CA ARG A 50 -17.19 -7.79 -18.57
C ARG A 50 -16.61 -7.17 -17.29
N LEU A 51 -17.47 -6.86 -16.34
CA LEU A 51 -17.09 -6.30 -15.04
C LEU A 51 -16.24 -7.29 -14.25
N LYS A 52 -16.65 -8.57 -14.18
CA LYS A 52 -15.89 -9.63 -13.50
C LYS A 52 -14.48 -9.77 -14.09
N ASN A 53 -14.37 -9.80 -15.41
CA ASN A 53 -13.07 -9.92 -16.09
C ASN A 53 -12.17 -8.70 -15.88
N ALA A 54 -12.74 -7.49 -15.89
CA ALA A 54 -11.96 -6.28 -15.62
C ALA A 54 -11.46 -6.23 -14.17
N LEU A 55 -12.33 -6.57 -13.22
CA LEU A 55 -12.02 -6.49 -11.78
C LEU A 55 -11.15 -7.65 -11.28
N SER A 56 -11.14 -8.83 -11.94
CA SER A 56 -10.29 -9.95 -11.52
C SER A 56 -8.80 -9.59 -11.55
N ASN A 57 -8.39 -8.82 -12.56
CA ASN A 57 -7.00 -8.36 -12.68
C ASN A 57 -6.65 -7.33 -11.60
N CYS A 58 -7.62 -6.54 -11.16
CA CYS A 58 -7.43 -5.58 -10.08
C CYS A 58 -7.39 -6.25 -8.71
N ALA A 59 -8.17 -7.30 -8.50
CA ALA A 59 -8.17 -8.06 -7.26
C ALA A 59 -6.79 -8.64 -6.96
N GLN A 60 -6.07 -9.13 -7.97
CA GLN A 60 -4.70 -9.64 -7.82
C GLN A 60 -3.72 -8.58 -7.29
N GLN A 61 -3.89 -7.31 -7.67
CA GLN A 61 -3.02 -6.23 -7.23
C GLN A 61 -3.12 -5.97 -5.72
N VAL A 62 -4.31 -6.19 -5.14
CA VAL A 62 -4.51 -6.08 -3.69
C VAL A 62 -3.70 -7.16 -2.97
N ASP A 63 -3.77 -8.41 -3.44
CA ASP A 63 -3.00 -9.52 -2.87
C ASP A 63 -1.49 -9.32 -3.03
N ASP A 64 -1.04 -8.81 -4.19
CA ASP A 64 0.35 -8.45 -4.42
C ASP A 64 0.82 -7.36 -3.45
N TYR A 65 0.01 -6.31 -3.26
CA TYR A 65 0.30 -5.23 -2.32
C TYR A 65 0.44 -5.73 -0.88
N LEU A 66 -0.51 -6.55 -0.41
CA LEU A 66 -0.47 -7.09 0.95
C LEU A 66 0.76 -7.96 1.18
N ARG A 67 1.13 -8.81 0.22
CA ARG A 67 2.35 -9.63 0.29
C ARG A 67 3.62 -8.78 0.29
N TRP A 68 3.67 -7.72 -0.51
CA TRP A 68 4.78 -6.77 -0.46
C TRP A 68 4.87 -6.09 0.90
N TYR A 69 3.73 -5.64 1.44
CA TYR A 69 3.66 -4.96 2.74
C TYR A 69 4.15 -5.86 3.88
N GLU A 70 3.73 -7.13 3.91
CA GLU A 70 4.23 -8.13 4.86
C GLU A 70 5.74 -8.33 4.75
N LYS A 71 6.28 -8.42 3.53
CA LYS A 71 7.74 -8.51 3.31
C LYS A 71 8.47 -7.27 3.85
N GLN A 72 7.91 -6.08 3.69
CA GLN A 72 8.53 -4.86 4.24
C GLN A 72 8.51 -4.87 5.77
N ASN A 73 7.42 -5.30 6.39
CA ASN A 73 7.32 -5.39 7.84
C ASN A 73 8.29 -6.43 8.42
N ASN A 74 8.41 -7.60 7.79
CA ASN A 74 9.38 -8.63 8.19
C ASN A 74 10.84 -8.18 8.02
N LYS A 75 11.13 -7.38 6.99
CA LYS A 75 12.46 -6.76 6.83
C LYS A 75 12.74 -5.73 7.93
N LYS A 76 11.74 -4.94 8.32
CA LYS A 76 11.89 -3.98 9.43
C LYS A 76 12.17 -4.70 10.74
N THR A 77 11.43 -5.76 11.07
CA THR A 77 11.64 -6.52 12.31
C THR A 77 13.01 -7.17 12.36
N ASN A 78 13.47 -7.81 11.27
CA ASN A 78 14.81 -8.39 11.23
C ASN A 78 15.94 -7.34 11.28
N LYS A 79 15.73 -6.14 10.71
CA LYS A 79 16.70 -5.04 10.79
C LYS A 79 16.79 -4.41 12.19
N LEU A 80 15.77 -4.58 13.02
CA LEU A 80 15.74 -4.12 14.42
C LEU A 80 16.34 -5.13 15.41
N ILE A 81 16.59 -6.37 14.99
CA ILE A 81 17.11 -7.46 15.85
C ILE A 81 18.62 -7.72 15.61
N ILE A 82 19.23 -7.09 14.60
CA ILE A 82 20.68 -7.15 14.31
C ILE A 82 21.32 -5.82 14.70
#